data_AF-A0A1Q6RR56-F1
#
_entry.id   AF-A0A1Q6RR56-F1
#
_cell.length_a   1.000
_cell.length_b   1.000
_cell.length_c   1.000
_cell.angle_alpha   90.00
_cell.angle_beta   90.00
_cell.angle_gamma   90.00
#
_symmetry.space_group_name_H-M   'P 1'
#
loop_
_entity.id
_entity.type
_entity.pdbx_description
1 polymer ?
#
loop_
_entity_poly.entity_id
_entity_poly.type
_entity_poly.pdbx_seq_one_letter_code
_entity_poly.pdbx_strand_id
1 'polypeptide(L)'
;MKLLDLYKELCNDKTFFERYYSTSGSNYGKIFFFISTNYRGILIKSGNRLQGFANGFRVIENVEGKKRSDWSRRVGTQQEIEKQHVVNMRKSELFRVIDDAYEKTSRGIVFKKLIESDKLTHEEKNFLCYLLILTGYFNDIPNYIIERTKYVYEQWEKAGYSSTDCFNIQKVFVKFAISAEHTYDIFDYDYVYLDSFFQELDGLNFLSVYHNATDVEKQALHEYIISNYKNKRFADKNNDCVISYKFKPGGNYVKNTVIDNAWILYVTKKIIDKADTDFDSFIATAISAYKEIFDVDESQLRSFIYDTDKNRSVLQVIFGKAANVPIPALVVAKDLTQQEIEEFCTSDATELEGATKLDAVSTSLKKLAKIQSNYKCVLDECEICKYFTAKENGKNYLEIHHFIPREFANDFDYPIEVLENYVALCPNCHRKIHLAVDSERKHMINIIFNLRQELLAKKGLVITLQDLYNYYKIDE
;
A
#
# COMPACT_ATOMS: atom_id res chain seq x y z
N MET A 1 20.09 -0.54 -33.27
CA MET A 1 21.11 -1.07 -32.34
C MET A 1 20.60 -2.39 -31.79
N LYS A 2 21.44 -3.45 -31.72
CA LYS A 2 21.02 -4.75 -31.15
C LYS A 2 20.71 -4.59 -29.66
N LEU A 3 19.75 -5.36 -29.14
CA LEU A 3 19.29 -5.26 -27.74
C LEU A 3 20.43 -5.25 -26.71
N LEU A 4 21.39 -6.18 -26.84
CA LEU A 4 22.53 -6.31 -25.93
C LEU A 4 23.44 -5.07 -25.96
N ASP A 5 23.67 -4.49 -27.13
CA ASP A 5 24.54 -3.31 -27.28
C ASP A 5 23.89 -2.10 -26.63
N LEU A 6 22.57 -1.91 -26.82
CA LEU A 6 21.79 -0.90 -26.11
C LEU A 6 21.89 -1.11 -24.60
N TYR A 7 21.68 -2.33 -24.12
CA TYR A 7 21.72 -2.63 -22.69
C TYR A 7 23.07 -2.27 -22.06
N LYS A 8 24.18 -2.60 -22.75
CA LYS A 8 25.53 -2.24 -22.30
C LYS A 8 25.75 -0.73 -22.28
N GLU A 9 25.29 -0.01 -23.30
CA GLU A 9 25.36 1.45 -23.34
C GLU A 9 24.60 2.07 -22.17
N LEU A 10 23.37 1.61 -21.92
CA LEU A 10 22.54 2.08 -20.81
C LEU A 10 23.12 1.73 -19.44
N CYS A 11 23.79 0.58 -19.29
CA CYS A 11 24.45 0.24 -18.03
C CYS A 11 25.64 1.16 -17.70
N ASN A 12 26.24 1.81 -18.70
CA ASN A 12 27.31 2.81 -18.49
C ASN A 12 26.74 4.19 -18.12
N ASP A 13 25.45 4.44 -18.37
CA ASP A 13 24.78 5.65 -17.91
C ASP A 13 24.48 5.57 -16.41
N LYS A 14 25.04 6.50 -15.64
CA LYS A 14 24.92 6.49 -14.17
C LYS A 14 23.48 6.67 -13.69
N THR A 15 22.70 7.48 -14.40
CA THR A 15 21.31 7.78 -14.03
C THR A 15 20.45 6.54 -14.26
N PHE A 16 20.55 5.93 -15.43
CA PHE A 16 19.88 4.67 -15.75
C PHE A 16 20.26 3.58 -14.75
N PHE A 17 21.57 3.40 -14.52
CA PHE A 17 22.06 2.40 -13.59
C PHE A 17 21.44 2.60 -12.20
N GLU A 18 21.57 3.79 -11.61
CA GLU A 18 21.06 4.10 -10.27
C GLU A 18 19.55 3.95 -10.16
N ARG A 19 18.79 4.45 -11.16
CA ARG A 19 17.33 4.38 -11.17
C ARG A 19 16.82 2.95 -11.14
N TYR A 20 17.44 2.02 -11.87
CA TYR A 20 16.90 0.65 -12.01
C TYR A 20 17.49 -0.40 -11.06
N TYR A 21 18.64 -0.16 -10.40
CA TYR A 21 19.09 -1.06 -9.31
C TYR A 21 18.62 -0.60 -7.92
N SER A 22 18.50 0.71 -7.69
CA SER A 22 18.30 1.26 -6.35
C SER A 22 16.87 1.03 -5.85
N THR A 23 16.75 0.56 -4.62
CA THR A 23 15.47 0.31 -3.92
C THR A 23 15.07 1.47 -3.00
N SER A 24 15.81 2.59 -3.06
CA SER A 24 15.62 3.76 -2.20
C SER A 24 14.78 4.84 -2.87
N GLY A 25 13.99 5.58 -2.08
CA GLY A 25 13.21 6.73 -2.56
C GLY A 25 12.30 6.39 -3.74
N SER A 26 12.25 7.30 -4.71
CA SER A 26 11.46 7.21 -5.95
C SER A 26 12.15 6.45 -7.10
N ASN A 27 13.21 5.69 -6.80
CA ASN A 27 13.88 4.87 -7.81
C ASN A 27 13.02 3.67 -8.25
N TYR A 28 13.31 3.13 -9.43
CA TYR A 28 12.55 2.08 -10.10
C TYR A 28 13.10 0.67 -9.80
N GLY A 29 14.08 0.53 -8.89
CA GLY A 29 14.64 -0.77 -8.55
C GLY A 29 13.72 -1.68 -7.73
N LYS A 30 12.52 -1.22 -7.37
CA LYS A 30 11.46 -2.04 -6.76
C LYS A 30 10.09 -1.65 -7.29
N ILE A 31 9.23 -2.65 -7.51
CA ILE A 31 7.82 -2.40 -7.83
C ILE A 31 7.10 -1.89 -6.59
N PHE A 32 7.13 -2.66 -5.49
CA PHE A 32 6.38 -2.33 -4.28
C PHE A 32 7.21 -1.57 -3.23
N PHE A 33 6.67 -0.48 -2.70
CA PHE A 33 7.36 0.40 -1.75
C PHE A 33 7.64 -0.24 -0.40
N PHE A 34 6.81 -1.20 0.03
CA PHE A 34 7.03 -1.96 1.27
C PHE A 34 8.25 -2.88 1.21
N ILE A 35 8.83 -3.11 0.03
CA ILE A 35 10.08 -3.86 -0.12
C ILE A 35 11.26 -3.03 0.39
N SER A 36 12.07 -3.66 1.24
CA SER A 36 13.29 -3.09 1.81
C SER A 36 14.22 -4.21 2.29
N THR A 37 15.38 -3.85 2.85
CA THR A 37 16.34 -4.81 3.43
C THR A 37 15.68 -5.75 4.45
N ASN A 38 14.71 -5.27 5.24
CA ASN A 38 14.00 -6.07 6.23
C ASN A 38 12.76 -6.79 5.67
N TYR A 39 12.33 -6.43 4.47
CA TYR A 39 11.11 -6.90 3.81
C TYR A 39 11.44 -7.27 2.36
N ARG A 40 12.32 -8.25 2.17
CA ARG A 40 12.71 -8.75 0.84
C ARG A 40 11.64 -9.62 0.15
N GLY A 41 10.48 -9.69 0.76
CA GLY A 41 9.29 -10.47 0.38
C GLY A 41 8.25 -10.32 1.49
N ILE A 42 7.01 -10.71 1.22
CA ILE A 42 5.91 -10.49 2.18
C ILE A 42 6.00 -11.46 3.36
N LEU A 43 6.26 -12.75 3.10
CA LEU A 43 6.64 -13.76 4.08
C LEU A 43 7.70 -14.69 3.49
N ILE A 44 8.95 -14.54 3.92
CA ILE A 44 10.05 -15.42 3.46
C ILE A 44 10.32 -16.50 4.50
N LYS A 45 10.37 -17.76 4.08
CA LYS A 45 10.85 -18.85 4.94
C LYS A 45 12.37 -18.77 5.10
N SER A 46 12.83 -18.73 6.35
CA SER A 46 14.25 -18.79 6.73
C SER A 46 14.40 -19.80 7.86
N GLY A 47 14.78 -21.03 7.49
CA GLY A 47 14.70 -22.19 8.39
C GLY A 47 13.27 -22.39 8.89
N ASN A 48 13.10 -22.39 10.22
CA ASN A 48 11.81 -22.54 10.89
C ASN A 48 11.10 -21.20 11.17
N ARG A 49 11.65 -20.07 10.70
CA ARG A 49 11.08 -18.74 10.96
C ARG A 49 10.54 -18.12 9.67
N LEU A 50 9.49 -17.31 9.84
CA LEU A 50 8.97 -16.43 8.79
C LEU A 50 9.58 -15.03 8.94
N GLN A 51 10.19 -14.53 7.87
CA GLN A 51 10.75 -13.20 7.72
C GLN A 51 9.75 -12.25 7.03
N GLY A 52 10.16 -11.02 6.69
CA GLY A 52 9.27 -10.02 6.07
C GLY A 52 8.28 -9.46 7.08
N PHE A 53 6.99 -9.43 6.73
CA PHE A 53 5.94 -8.93 7.62
C PHE A 53 5.87 -9.70 8.94
N ALA A 54 6.08 -11.02 8.94
CA ALA A 54 6.08 -11.80 10.18
C ALA A 54 7.23 -11.43 11.13
N ASN A 55 8.42 -11.09 10.62
CA ASN A 55 9.50 -10.63 11.50
C ASN A 55 9.23 -9.22 12.01
N GLY A 56 8.79 -8.30 11.14
CA GLY A 56 8.41 -6.95 11.56
C GLY A 56 7.29 -6.95 12.61
N PHE A 57 6.31 -7.83 12.45
CA PHE A 57 5.22 -8.00 13.40
C PHE A 57 5.72 -8.41 14.78
N ARG A 58 6.57 -9.45 14.87
CA ARG A 58 7.14 -9.91 16.15
C ARG A 58 8.01 -8.84 16.82
N VAL A 59 8.73 -8.04 16.02
CA VAL A 59 9.55 -6.93 16.56
C VAL A 59 8.67 -5.89 17.24
N ILE A 60 7.59 -5.43 16.58
CA ILE A 60 6.67 -4.45 17.19
C ILE A 60 5.86 -5.07 18.32
N GLU A 61 5.48 -6.35 18.21
CA GLU A 61 4.77 -7.06 19.28
C GLU A 61 5.54 -7.08 20.61
N ASN A 62 6.88 -7.18 20.58
CA ASN A 62 7.71 -7.16 21.80
C ASN A 62 7.69 -5.82 22.57
N VAL A 63 7.26 -4.75 21.91
CA VAL A 63 7.14 -3.40 22.47
C VAL A 63 5.68 -2.91 22.52
N GLU A 64 4.71 -3.80 22.29
CA GLU A 64 3.29 -3.47 22.41
C GLU A 64 2.98 -2.94 23.82
N GLY A 65 2.18 -1.87 23.89
CA GLY A 65 1.81 -1.19 25.13
C GLY A 65 2.94 -0.38 25.79
N LYS A 66 4.17 -0.39 25.24
CA LYS A 66 5.28 0.43 25.73
C LYS A 66 5.37 1.73 24.95
N LYS A 67 5.54 2.84 25.67
CA LYS A 67 5.81 4.15 25.07
C LYS A 67 7.13 4.11 24.31
N ARG A 68 7.24 4.91 23.27
CA ARG A 68 8.44 4.96 22.42
C ARG A 68 9.68 5.41 23.19
N SER A 69 9.51 6.22 24.24
CA SER A 69 10.56 6.59 25.18
C SER A 69 11.25 5.38 25.83
N ASP A 70 10.53 4.28 25.98
CA ASP A 70 10.96 3.09 26.71
C ASP A 70 11.53 2.00 25.77
N TRP A 71 11.61 2.31 24.47
CA TRP A 71 12.12 1.38 23.47
C TRP A 71 13.64 1.20 23.58
N SER A 72 14.10 -0.01 23.28
CA SER A 72 15.52 -0.34 23.32
C SER A 72 16.28 0.38 22.20
N ARG A 73 17.43 0.95 22.56
CA ARG A 73 18.32 1.64 21.61
C ARG A 73 19.57 0.81 21.35
N ARG A 74 20.01 0.77 20.09
CA ARG A 74 21.27 0.12 19.73
C ARG A 74 22.44 0.81 20.41
N VAL A 75 23.34 0.01 20.97
CA VAL A 75 24.61 0.49 21.53
C VAL A 75 25.42 1.18 20.42
N GLY A 76 25.86 2.42 20.65
CA GLY A 76 26.58 3.22 19.67
C GLY A 76 25.70 4.20 18.90
N THR A 77 24.88 3.72 17.95
CA THR A 77 24.09 4.61 17.07
C THR A 77 22.91 5.29 17.77
N GLN A 78 22.53 4.83 18.97
CA GLN A 78 21.34 5.23 19.72
C GLN A 78 20.01 5.13 18.95
N GLN A 79 20.01 4.48 17.78
CA GLN A 79 18.80 4.26 17.00
C GLN A 79 17.93 3.19 17.68
N GLU A 80 16.63 3.47 17.77
CA GLU A 80 15.61 2.49 18.13
C GLU A 80 15.73 1.24 17.23
N ILE A 81 15.71 0.07 17.84
CA ILE A 81 15.86 -1.21 17.11
C ILE A 81 14.64 -1.44 16.20
N GLU A 82 13.47 -1.01 16.68
CA GLU A 82 12.15 -1.27 16.14
C GLU A 82 11.78 -0.29 15.01
N LYS A 83 12.43 0.88 14.94
CA LYS A 83 12.13 1.97 13.99
C LYS A 83 12.04 1.51 12.53
N GLN A 84 12.82 0.51 12.14
CA GLN A 84 12.86 -0.01 10.77
C GLN A 84 11.61 -0.81 10.37
N HIS A 85 10.72 -1.13 11.32
CA HIS A 85 9.52 -1.94 11.10
C HIS A 85 8.23 -1.13 11.22
N VAL A 86 8.28 0.03 11.88
CA VAL A 86 7.13 0.90 12.18
C VAL A 86 6.29 1.21 10.94
N VAL A 87 6.93 1.69 9.85
CA VAL A 87 6.21 2.16 8.67
C VAL A 87 5.38 1.04 8.06
N ASN A 88 5.98 -0.12 7.78
CA ASN A 88 5.23 -1.22 7.17
C ASN A 88 4.12 -1.73 8.09
N MET A 89 4.32 -1.76 9.41
CA MET A 89 3.30 -2.22 10.37
C MET A 89 2.11 -1.25 10.49
N ARG A 90 2.36 0.07 10.48
CA ARG A 90 1.30 1.08 10.47
C ARG A 90 0.59 1.15 9.11
N LYS A 91 1.34 1.20 8.01
CA LYS A 91 0.77 1.31 6.65
C LYS A 91 0.01 0.05 6.21
N SER A 92 0.30 -1.13 6.78
CA SER A 92 -0.53 -2.33 6.62
C SER A 92 -1.73 -2.40 7.58
N GLU A 93 -1.86 -1.43 8.48
CA GLU A 93 -2.84 -1.37 9.58
C GLU A 93 -2.81 -2.63 10.46
N LEU A 94 -1.63 -3.25 10.65
CA LEU A 94 -1.48 -4.37 11.59
C LEU A 94 -1.31 -3.89 13.03
N PHE A 95 -0.73 -2.71 13.18
CA PHE A 95 -0.65 -1.99 14.44
C PHE A 95 -1.19 -0.58 14.25
N ARG A 96 -1.78 -0.06 15.32
CA ARG A 96 -2.08 1.36 15.52
C ARG A 96 -1.28 1.89 16.68
N VAL A 97 -1.29 3.20 16.86
CA VAL A 97 -0.67 3.84 18.03
C VAL A 97 -1.76 4.56 18.81
N ILE A 98 -1.75 4.38 20.12
CA ILE A 98 -2.60 5.09 21.07
C ILE A 98 -1.69 5.62 22.17
N ASP A 99 -1.70 6.94 22.40
CA ASP A 99 -0.88 7.59 23.43
C ASP A 99 0.62 7.18 23.40
N ASP A 100 1.23 7.26 22.21
CA ASP A 100 2.64 6.87 21.93
C ASP A 100 2.97 5.37 22.18
N ALA A 101 1.97 4.52 22.38
CA ALA A 101 2.13 3.08 22.53
C ALA A 101 1.51 2.32 21.35
N TYR A 102 2.23 1.32 20.83
CA TYR A 102 1.72 0.48 19.74
C TYR A 102 0.77 -0.57 20.29
N GLU A 103 -0.31 -0.82 19.56
CA GLU A 103 -1.30 -1.84 19.85
C GLU A 103 -1.65 -2.60 18.56
N LYS A 104 -1.81 -3.92 18.65
CA LYS A 104 -2.37 -4.69 17.55
C LYS A 104 -3.79 -4.22 17.24
N THR A 105 -4.07 -3.99 15.97
CA THR A 105 -5.44 -3.89 15.49
C THR A 105 -6.09 -5.28 15.44
N SER A 106 -7.39 -5.37 15.19
CA SER A 106 -8.08 -6.61 14.85
C SER A 106 -7.45 -7.28 13.64
N ARG A 107 -7.04 -6.52 12.62
CA ARG A 107 -6.23 -7.07 11.51
C ARG A 107 -4.89 -7.61 12.00
N GLY A 108 -4.23 -6.95 12.94
CA GLY A 108 -3.03 -7.44 13.62
C GLY A 108 -3.25 -8.75 14.38
N ILE A 109 -4.38 -8.89 15.07
CA ILE A 109 -4.77 -10.13 15.77
C ILE A 109 -4.98 -11.26 14.76
N VAL A 110 -5.67 -11.01 13.65
CA VAL A 110 -5.85 -11.99 12.57
C VAL A 110 -4.51 -12.37 11.93
N PHE A 111 -3.62 -11.41 11.74
CA PHE A 111 -2.26 -11.66 11.24
C PHE A 111 -1.43 -12.50 12.22
N LYS A 112 -1.61 -12.33 13.52
CA LYS A 112 -0.97 -13.20 14.52
C LYS A 112 -1.44 -14.65 14.38
N LYS A 113 -2.76 -14.87 14.31
CA LYS A 113 -3.35 -16.21 14.07
C LYS A 113 -2.77 -16.85 12.82
N LEU A 114 -2.61 -16.06 11.74
CA LEU A 114 -2.02 -16.50 10.48
C LEU A 114 -0.58 -17.02 10.67
N ILE A 115 0.30 -16.22 11.28
CA ILE A 115 1.72 -16.57 11.37
C ILE A 115 1.98 -17.71 12.37
N GLU A 116 1.14 -17.85 13.40
CA GLU A 116 1.23 -18.88 14.44
C GLU A 116 0.53 -20.20 14.08
N SER A 117 -0.34 -20.20 13.07
CA SER A 117 -1.05 -21.42 12.65
C SER A 117 -0.10 -22.54 12.22
N ASP A 118 -0.29 -23.73 12.78
CA ASP A 118 0.38 -24.98 12.40
C ASP A 118 -0.35 -25.72 11.27
N LYS A 119 -1.62 -25.37 11.03
CA LYS A 119 -2.47 -25.97 9.99
C LYS A 119 -2.22 -25.45 8.59
N LEU A 120 -1.73 -24.21 8.48
CA LEU A 120 -1.53 -23.54 7.19
C LEU A 120 -0.14 -23.83 6.61
N THR A 121 -0.11 -24.17 5.31
CA THR A 121 1.13 -24.28 4.53
C THR A 121 1.79 -22.92 4.34
N HIS A 122 3.01 -22.89 3.79
CA HIS A 122 3.69 -21.62 3.54
C HIS A 122 2.99 -20.79 2.46
N GLU A 123 2.54 -21.45 1.41
CA GLU A 123 1.82 -20.89 0.27
C GLU A 123 0.46 -20.32 0.70
N GLU A 124 -0.26 -21.03 1.57
CA GLU A 124 -1.50 -20.52 2.17
C GLU A 124 -1.25 -19.31 3.05
N LYS A 125 -0.16 -19.33 3.85
CA LYS A 125 0.22 -18.18 4.67
C LYS A 125 0.56 -16.95 3.82
N ASN A 126 1.26 -17.13 2.70
CA ASN A 126 1.57 -16.07 1.75
C ASN A 126 0.30 -15.42 1.19
N PHE A 127 -0.64 -16.23 0.72
CA PHE A 127 -1.90 -15.73 0.18
C PHE A 127 -2.71 -14.92 1.21
N LEU A 128 -2.86 -15.45 2.42
CA LEU A 128 -3.59 -14.77 3.49
C LEU A 128 -2.87 -13.51 3.97
N CYS A 129 -1.53 -13.51 4.01
CA CYS A 129 -0.75 -12.29 4.28
C CYS A 129 -1.02 -11.22 3.22
N TYR A 130 -1.01 -11.60 1.94
CA TYR A 130 -1.34 -10.69 0.84
C TYR A 130 -2.73 -10.09 1.00
N LEU A 131 -3.76 -10.90 1.29
CA LEU A 131 -5.10 -10.39 1.53
C LEU A 131 -5.14 -9.39 2.68
N LEU A 132 -4.47 -9.68 3.81
CA LEU A 132 -4.44 -8.79 4.97
C LEU A 132 -3.75 -7.45 4.70
N ILE A 133 -2.78 -7.38 3.78
CA ILE A 133 -2.08 -6.13 3.45
C ILE A 133 -2.60 -5.46 2.16
N LEU A 134 -3.57 -6.07 1.46
CA LEU A 134 -4.06 -5.65 0.15
C LEU A 134 -4.47 -4.17 0.11
N THR A 135 -5.16 -3.72 1.15
CA THR A 135 -5.71 -2.36 1.26
C THR A 135 -4.86 -1.44 2.12
N GLY A 136 -3.62 -1.85 2.44
CA GLY A 136 -2.63 -0.98 3.07
C GLY A 136 -2.33 0.25 2.22
N TYR A 137 -1.91 1.32 2.87
CA TYR A 137 -1.70 2.64 2.26
C TYR A 137 -0.21 2.99 2.13
N PHE A 138 0.59 2.03 1.67
CA PHE A 138 2.03 2.20 1.53
C PHE A 138 2.39 3.34 0.57
N ASN A 139 3.48 4.06 0.87
CA ASN A 139 3.86 5.27 0.15
C ASN A 139 2.73 6.29 0.03
N ASP A 140 1.90 6.38 1.08
CA ASP A 140 0.78 7.30 1.22
C ASP A 140 -0.25 7.24 0.09
N ILE A 141 -0.41 6.04 -0.50
CA ILE A 141 -1.39 5.78 -1.54
C ILE A 141 -2.41 4.77 -0.99
N PRO A 142 -3.68 5.16 -0.78
CA PRO A 142 -4.73 4.24 -0.36
C PRO A 142 -4.90 3.07 -1.34
N ASN A 143 -5.20 1.87 -0.83
CA ASN A 143 -5.27 0.65 -1.65
C ASN A 143 -4.00 0.45 -2.50
N TYR A 144 -2.82 0.67 -1.90
CA TYR A 144 -1.55 0.79 -2.61
C TYR A 144 -1.28 -0.37 -3.58
N ILE A 145 -1.51 -1.62 -3.17
CA ILE A 145 -1.22 -2.78 -4.02
C ILE A 145 -2.11 -2.78 -5.27
N ILE A 146 -3.38 -2.39 -5.14
CA ILE A 146 -4.33 -2.27 -6.24
C ILE A 146 -3.89 -1.16 -7.20
N GLU A 147 -3.65 0.05 -6.68
CA GLU A 147 -3.26 1.20 -7.50
C GLU A 147 -1.90 0.99 -8.17
N ARG A 148 -0.94 0.37 -7.46
CA ARG A 148 0.36 0.02 -8.02
C ARG A 148 0.26 -1.05 -9.09
N THR A 149 -0.65 -2.02 -8.93
CA THR A 149 -0.90 -3.04 -9.96
C THR A 149 -1.45 -2.40 -11.23
N LYS A 150 -2.44 -1.50 -11.12
CA LYS A 150 -2.96 -0.76 -12.27
C LYS A 150 -1.84 -0.01 -12.99
N TYR A 151 -1.03 0.73 -12.25
CA TYR A 151 0.10 1.48 -12.80
C TYR A 151 1.10 0.57 -13.52
N VAL A 152 1.52 -0.54 -12.93
CA VAL A 152 2.50 -1.46 -13.54
C VAL A 152 1.96 -2.06 -14.85
N TYR A 153 0.71 -2.52 -14.86
CA TYR A 153 0.10 -3.05 -16.08
C TYR A 153 -0.07 -1.98 -17.16
N GLU A 154 -0.38 -0.73 -16.80
CA GLU A 154 -0.41 0.39 -17.75
C GLU A 154 0.97 0.62 -18.39
N GLN A 155 2.06 0.52 -17.61
CA GLN A 155 3.41 0.64 -18.17
C GLN A 155 3.77 -0.54 -19.09
N TRP A 156 3.37 -1.75 -18.73
CA TRP A 156 3.56 -2.93 -19.60
C TRP A 156 2.74 -2.83 -20.89
N GLU A 157 1.52 -2.30 -20.83
CA GLU A 157 0.69 -2.05 -22.01
C GLU A 157 1.33 -1.00 -22.93
N LYS A 158 1.84 0.11 -22.37
CA LYS A 158 2.63 1.11 -23.13
C LYS A 158 3.88 0.50 -23.77
N ALA A 159 4.45 -0.54 -23.17
CA ALA A 159 5.58 -1.28 -23.72
C ALA A 159 5.20 -2.31 -24.80
N GLY A 160 3.90 -2.56 -25.04
CA GLY A 160 3.40 -3.47 -26.07
C GLY A 160 2.88 -4.82 -25.54
N TYR A 161 2.87 -5.04 -24.22
CA TYR A 161 2.38 -6.30 -23.65
C TYR A 161 0.89 -6.26 -23.37
N SER A 162 0.15 -7.25 -23.89
CA SER A 162 -1.25 -7.43 -23.47
C SER A 162 -1.35 -7.99 -22.05
N SER A 163 -2.51 -7.85 -21.40
CA SER A 163 -2.76 -8.48 -20.09
C SER A 163 -2.60 -10.01 -20.16
N THR A 164 -3.00 -10.63 -21.28
CA THR A 164 -2.85 -12.08 -21.50
C THR A 164 -1.38 -12.49 -21.58
N ASP A 165 -0.55 -11.72 -22.28
CA ASP A 165 0.90 -11.98 -22.34
C ASP A 165 1.53 -11.90 -20.96
N CYS A 166 1.20 -10.84 -20.21
CA CYS A 166 1.69 -10.65 -18.85
C CYS A 166 1.32 -11.83 -17.95
N PHE A 167 0.05 -12.27 -17.98
CA PHE A 167 -0.41 -13.42 -17.21
C PHE A 167 0.34 -14.71 -17.55
N ASN A 168 0.63 -14.95 -18.84
CA ASN A 168 1.39 -16.12 -19.26
C ASN A 168 2.84 -16.04 -18.79
N ILE A 169 3.50 -14.89 -18.99
CA ILE A 169 4.88 -14.64 -18.57
C ILE A 169 5.02 -14.83 -17.05
N GLN A 170 4.12 -14.23 -16.25
CA GLN A 170 4.10 -14.37 -14.79
C GLN A 170 3.92 -15.82 -14.35
N LYS A 171 2.96 -16.56 -14.92
CA LYS A 171 2.70 -17.95 -14.55
C LYS A 171 3.88 -18.86 -14.85
N VAL A 172 4.45 -18.75 -16.06
CA VAL A 172 5.62 -19.52 -16.47
C VAL A 172 6.80 -19.22 -15.56
N PHE A 173 7.03 -17.93 -15.28
CA PHE A 173 8.09 -17.48 -14.39
C PHE A 173 7.95 -18.06 -12.98
N VAL A 174 6.80 -17.88 -12.32
CA VAL A 174 6.64 -18.29 -10.92
C VAL A 174 6.79 -19.80 -10.76
N LYS A 175 6.17 -20.59 -11.66
CA LYS A 175 6.27 -22.06 -11.63
C LYS A 175 7.72 -22.56 -11.71
N PHE A 176 8.57 -21.87 -12.45
CA PHE A 176 10.00 -22.18 -12.51
C PHE A 176 10.78 -21.60 -11.31
N ALA A 177 10.58 -20.33 -11.00
CA ALA A 177 11.43 -19.59 -10.06
C ALA A 177 11.37 -20.13 -8.62
N ILE A 178 10.25 -20.74 -8.23
CA ILE A 178 10.08 -21.39 -6.91
C ILE A 178 11.09 -22.54 -6.74
N SER A 179 11.32 -23.34 -7.78
CA SER A 179 12.24 -24.48 -7.75
C SER A 179 13.68 -24.14 -8.15
N ALA A 180 13.94 -22.95 -8.70
CA ALA A 180 15.27 -22.51 -9.09
C ALA A 180 16.27 -22.51 -7.91
N GLU A 181 17.42 -23.14 -8.07
CA GLU A 181 18.43 -23.25 -7.00
C GLU A 181 19.25 -21.96 -6.86
N HIS A 182 19.55 -21.31 -7.97
CA HIS A 182 20.41 -20.14 -8.02
C HIS A 182 19.67 -18.90 -8.55
N THR A 183 20.10 -17.72 -8.10
CA THR A 183 19.53 -16.44 -8.54
C THR A 183 19.74 -16.18 -10.03
N TYR A 184 20.80 -16.69 -10.64
CA TYR A 184 21.01 -16.49 -12.07
C TYR A 184 20.10 -17.37 -12.95
N ASP A 185 19.50 -18.44 -12.40
CA ASP A 185 18.63 -19.34 -13.16
C ASP A 185 17.37 -18.61 -13.64
N ILE A 186 16.95 -17.56 -12.94
CA ILE A 186 15.76 -16.78 -13.30
C ILE A 186 16.02 -15.74 -14.39
N PHE A 187 17.28 -15.46 -14.75
CA PHE A 187 17.61 -14.39 -15.71
C PHE A 187 17.26 -14.72 -17.16
N ASP A 188 16.98 -15.99 -17.46
CA ASP A 188 16.48 -16.44 -18.77
C ASP A 188 14.98 -16.15 -18.97
N TYR A 189 14.28 -15.63 -17.95
CA TYR A 189 12.83 -15.43 -17.99
C TYR A 189 12.46 -13.96 -18.18
N ASP A 190 11.59 -13.70 -19.15
CA ASP A 190 11.08 -12.37 -19.51
C ASP A 190 10.57 -11.57 -18.31
N TYR A 191 9.96 -12.24 -17.33
CA TYR A 191 9.40 -11.55 -16.16
C TYR A 191 10.44 -10.76 -15.36
N VAL A 192 11.70 -11.21 -15.30
CA VAL A 192 12.77 -10.47 -14.59
C VAL A 192 12.99 -9.09 -15.20
N TYR A 193 12.82 -8.97 -16.52
CA TYR A 193 12.95 -7.72 -17.26
C TYR A 193 11.70 -6.87 -17.10
N LEU A 194 10.50 -7.47 -17.19
CA LEU A 194 9.23 -6.79 -16.90
C LEU A 194 9.21 -6.20 -15.49
N ASP A 195 9.76 -6.91 -14.51
CA ASP A 195 9.89 -6.45 -13.13
C ASP A 195 10.95 -5.36 -12.97
N SER A 196 12.10 -5.52 -13.62
CA SER A 196 13.25 -4.65 -13.38
C SER A 196 13.20 -3.34 -14.16
N PHE A 197 12.52 -3.31 -15.29
CA PHE A 197 12.40 -2.14 -16.17
C PHE A 197 10.94 -1.71 -16.35
N PHE A 198 10.07 -2.01 -15.37
CA PHE A 198 8.63 -1.75 -15.44
C PHE A 198 8.23 -0.29 -15.65
N GLN A 199 9.13 0.67 -15.43
CA GLN A 199 8.84 2.10 -15.51
C GLN A 199 9.76 2.77 -16.53
N GLU A 200 9.23 3.69 -17.32
CA GLU A 200 9.96 4.52 -18.28
C GLU A 200 10.89 5.53 -17.58
N LEU A 201 12.04 5.83 -18.20
CA LEU A 201 12.98 6.85 -17.75
C LEU A 201 13.24 7.87 -18.87
N ASP A 202 12.81 9.12 -18.69
CA ASP A 202 13.11 10.26 -19.58
C ASP A 202 12.85 9.98 -21.09
N GLY A 203 11.70 9.35 -21.42
CA GLY A 203 11.36 8.99 -22.81
C GLY A 203 11.88 7.62 -23.25
N LEU A 204 12.76 6.99 -22.47
CA LEU A 204 13.31 5.66 -22.75
C LEU A 204 12.44 4.57 -22.11
N ASN A 205 11.72 3.82 -22.96
CA ASN A 205 11.04 2.60 -22.58
C ASN A 205 11.87 1.37 -22.98
N PHE A 206 12.72 0.89 -22.05
CA PHE A 206 13.54 -0.30 -22.29
C PHE A 206 12.68 -1.54 -22.59
N LEU A 207 11.51 -1.67 -21.96
CA LEU A 207 10.61 -2.80 -22.19
C LEU A 207 10.05 -2.81 -23.61
N SER A 208 9.76 -1.66 -24.22
CA SER A 208 9.37 -1.61 -25.64
C SER A 208 10.46 -2.17 -26.55
N VAL A 209 11.73 -1.85 -26.27
CA VAL A 209 12.85 -2.38 -27.07
C VAL A 209 13.02 -3.88 -26.81
N TYR A 210 12.91 -4.31 -25.56
CA TYR A 210 12.98 -5.72 -25.19
C TYR A 210 11.83 -6.55 -25.81
N HIS A 211 10.61 -6.02 -25.82
CA HIS A 211 9.43 -6.66 -26.40
C HIS A 211 9.60 -6.92 -27.90
N ASN A 212 10.12 -5.93 -28.63
CA ASN A 212 10.32 -5.99 -30.08
C ASN A 212 11.59 -6.74 -30.51
N ALA A 213 12.46 -7.13 -29.57
CA ALA A 213 13.68 -7.87 -29.86
C ALA A 213 13.37 -9.33 -30.20
N THR A 214 14.19 -9.91 -31.08
CA THR A 214 14.11 -11.32 -31.44
C THR A 214 14.52 -12.23 -30.27
N ASP A 215 14.07 -13.49 -30.26
CA ASP A 215 14.48 -14.45 -29.22
C ASP A 215 16.00 -14.63 -29.15
N VAL A 216 16.69 -14.55 -30.30
CA VAL A 216 18.16 -14.61 -30.38
C VAL A 216 18.81 -13.42 -29.68
N GLU A 217 18.23 -12.21 -29.82
CA GLU A 217 18.73 -11.01 -29.16
C GLU A 217 18.48 -11.05 -27.64
N LYS A 218 17.31 -11.54 -27.21
CA LYS A 218 16.99 -11.75 -25.80
C LYS A 218 17.93 -12.77 -25.17
N GLN A 219 18.13 -13.92 -25.82
CA GLN A 219 19.05 -14.96 -25.34
C GLN A 219 20.49 -14.41 -25.20
N ALA A 220 20.98 -13.64 -26.18
CA ALA A 220 22.30 -13.01 -26.08
C ALA A 220 22.41 -12.05 -24.88
N LEU A 221 21.33 -11.31 -24.56
CA LEU A 221 21.27 -10.47 -23.36
C LEU A 221 21.27 -11.32 -22.07
N HIS A 222 20.49 -12.39 -22.02
CA HIS A 222 20.39 -13.28 -20.87
C HIS A 222 21.74 -13.93 -20.56
N GLU A 223 22.40 -14.50 -21.56
CA GLU A 223 23.73 -15.11 -21.45
C GLU A 223 24.78 -14.11 -20.94
N TYR A 224 24.74 -12.85 -21.43
CA TYR A 224 25.59 -11.78 -20.93
C TYR A 224 25.37 -11.51 -19.44
N ILE A 225 24.12 -11.37 -18.99
CA ILE A 225 23.79 -11.08 -17.59
C ILE A 225 24.16 -12.26 -16.68
N ILE A 226 23.86 -13.49 -17.10
CA ILE A 226 24.21 -14.73 -16.37
C ILE A 226 25.73 -14.84 -16.24
N SER A 227 26.47 -14.61 -17.31
CA SER A 227 27.94 -14.63 -17.30
C SER A 227 28.50 -13.58 -16.33
N ASN A 228 28.00 -12.35 -16.36
CA ASN A 228 28.43 -11.31 -15.42
C ASN A 228 28.16 -11.72 -13.96
N TYR A 229 26.99 -12.28 -13.68
CA TYR A 229 26.65 -12.72 -12.33
C TYR A 229 27.54 -13.88 -11.85
N LYS A 230 27.73 -14.93 -12.68
CA LYS A 230 28.60 -16.07 -12.35
C LYS A 230 30.05 -15.63 -12.11
N ASN A 231 30.53 -14.66 -12.87
CA ASN A 231 31.86 -14.07 -12.73
C ASN A 231 31.96 -12.99 -11.62
N LYS A 232 30.91 -12.82 -10.80
CA LYS A 232 30.87 -11.84 -9.70
C LYS A 232 31.11 -10.38 -10.14
N ARG A 233 30.75 -10.04 -11.38
CA ARG A 233 30.76 -8.66 -11.92
C ARG A 233 29.57 -7.84 -11.38
N PHE A 234 29.43 -7.86 -10.06
CA PHE A 234 28.49 -7.08 -9.24
C PHE A 234 29.13 -6.62 -7.92
N ALA A 235 30.42 -6.94 -7.70
CA ALA A 235 31.13 -6.60 -6.48
C ALA A 235 31.43 -5.10 -6.35
N ASP A 236 31.49 -4.39 -7.49
CA ASP A 236 31.64 -2.93 -7.58
C ASP A 236 30.49 -2.35 -8.41
N LYS A 237 30.02 -1.15 -8.07
CA LYS A 237 29.04 -0.39 -8.86
C LYS A 237 29.57 -0.04 -10.26
N ASN A 238 30.88 -0.03 -10.46
CA ASN A 238 31.53 0.22 -11.74
C ASN A 238 31.52 -0.99 -12.71
N ASN A 239 30.80 -2.09 -12.40
CA ASN A 239 30.81 -3.31 -13.21
C ASN A 239 29.63 -3.44 -14.21
N ASP A 240 29.00 -2.32 -14.58
CA ASP A 240 28.19 -2.11 -15.80
C ASP A 240 27.14 -3.18 -16.13
N CYS A 241 26.51 -3.80 -15.12
CA CYS A 241 25.35 -4.66 -15.31
C CYS A 241 24.30 -4.43 -14.22
N VAL A 242 23.22 -3.73 -14.57
CA VAL A 242 22.14 -3.36 -13.64
C VAL A 242 21.52 -4.59 -12.99
N ILE A 243 21.19 -5.62 -13.77
CA ILE A 243 20.51 -6.82 -13.25
C ILE A 243 21.45 -7.61 -12.33
N SER A 244 22.69 -7.85 -12.76
CA SER A 244 23.65 -8.58 -11.92
C SER A 244 23.91 -7.86 -10.60
N TYR A 245 23.97 -6.52 -10.59
CA TYR A 245 24.16 -5.73 -9.38
C TYR A 245 22.90 -5.66 -8.51
N LYS A 246 21.72 -5.49 -9.10
CA LYS A 246 20.41 -5.47 -8.40
C LYS A 246 20.21 -6.74 -7.57
N PHE A 247 20.54 -7.90 -8.16
CA PHE A 247 20.35 -9.22 -7.55
C PHE A 247 21.58 -9.75 -6.80
N LYS A 248 22.59 -8.91 -6.53
CA LYS A 248 23.82 -9.36 -5.86
C LYS A 248 23.52 -10.03 -4.50
N PRO A 249 24.29 -11.05 -4.09
CA PRO A 249 24.12 -11.69 -2.79
C PRO A 249 24.16 -10.69 -1.63
N GLY A 250 23.22 -10.81 -0.70
CA GLY A 250 23.07 -9.88 0.44
C GLY A 250 22.46 -8.52 0.09
N GLY A 251 22.16 -8.25 -1.19
CA GLY A 251 21.51 -7.03 -1.65
C GLY A 251 20.09 -6.84 -1.12
N ASN A 252 19.45 -5.72 -1.47
CA ASN A 252 18.08 -5.40 -1.05
C ASN A 252 17.00 -6.09 -1.89
N TYR A 253 17.38 -6.65 -3.04
CA TYR A 253 16.49 -7.31 -3.97
C TYR A 253 16.95 -8.74 -4.19
N VAL A 254 16.05 -9.71 -4.07
CA VAL A 254 16.40 -11.14 -4.14
C VAL A 254 15.39 -11.91 -4.98
N LYS A 255 15.70 -13.17 -5.28
CA LYS A 255 14.83 -14.08 -6.03
C LYS A 255 13.39 -14.09 -5.49
N ASN A 256 13.21 -14.16 -4.17
CA ASN A 256 11.88 -14.18 -3.56
C ASN A 256 11.11 -12.86 -3.76
N THR A 257 11.81 -11.73 -3.88
CA THR A 257 11.16 -10.42 -4.15
C THR A 257 10.48 -10.41 -5.50
N VAL A 258 11.18 -10.88 -6.54
CA VAL A 258 10.62 -10.92 -7.90
C VAL A 258 9.54 -12.00 -8.04
N ILE A 259 9.64 -13.11 -7.32
CA ILE A 259 8.56 -14.10 -7.22
C ILE A 259 7.32 -13.46 -6.60
N ASP A 260 7.47 -12.79 -5.46
CA ASP A 260 6.37 -12.10 -4.78
C ASP A 260 5.70 -11.05 -5.66
N ASN A 261 6.50 -10.23 -6.35
CA ASN A 261 5.96 -9.25 -7.28
C ASN A 261 5.12 -9.91 -8.39
N ALA A 262 5.61 -11.01 -8.96
CA ALA A 262 4.94 -11.71 -10.06
C ALA A 262 3.54 -12.16 -9.68
N TRP A 263 3.42 -12.92 -8.60
CA TRP A 263 2.13 -13.50 -8.23
C TRP A 263 1.19 -12.48 -7.57
N ILE A 264 1.71 -11.48 -6.83
CA ILE A 264 0.88 -10.41 -6.26
C ILE A 264 0.24 -9.60 -7.38
N LEU A 265 1.02 -9.16 -8.38
CA LEU A 265 0.51 -8.43 -9.54
C LEU A 265 -0.51 -9.28 -10.32
N TYR A 266 -0.23 -10.58 -10.51
CA TYR A 266 -1.13 -11.51 -11.18
C TYR A 266 -2.49 -11.59 -10.49
N VAL A 267 -2.51 -11.94 -9.20
CA VAL A 267 -3.75 -12.13 -8.43
C VAL A 267 -4.50 -10.81 -8.30
N THR A 268 -3.80 -9.72 -8.02
CA THR A 268 -4.43 -8.39 -7.89
C THR A 268 -5.08 -7.96 -9.20
N LYS A 269 -4.42 -8.16 -10.35
CA LYS A 269 -4.99 -7.81 -11.65
C LYS A 269 -6.23 -8.64 -11.97
N LYS A 270 -6.25 -9.93 -11.63
CA LYS A 270 -7.45 -10.79 -11.79
C LYS A 270 -8.63 -10.28 -10.94
N ILE A 271 -8.36 -9.84 -9.71
CA ILE A 271 -9.37 -9.23 -8.83
C ILE A 271 -9.90 -7.93 -9.45
N ILE A 272 -9.00 -7.05 -9.93
CA ILE A 272 -9.37 -5.79 -10.58
C ILE A 272 -10.26 -6.04 -11.80
N ASP A 273 -9.87 -6.97 -12.67
CA ASP A 273 -10.58 -7.26 -13.93
C ASP A 273 -11.95 -7.89 -13.69
N LYS A 274 -12.07 -8.68 -12.62
CA LYS A 274 -13.33 -9.31 -12.25
C LYS A 274 -14.31 -8.32 -11.62
N ALA A 275 -13.81 -7.35 -10.84
CA ALA A 275 -14.59 -6.30 -10.20
C ALA A 275 -15.79 -6.83 -9.39
N ASP A 276 -15.56 -7.88 -8.58
CA ASP A 276 -16.60 -8.47 -7.74
C ASP A 276 -17.19 -7.45 -6.77
N THR A 277 -18.52 -7.45 -6.64
CA THR A 277 -19.28 -6.51 -5.79
C THR A 277 -19.80 -7.13 -4.51
N ASP A 278 -19.49 -8.41 -4.26
CA ASP A 278 -19.81 -9.12 -3.02
C ASP A 278 -18.58 -9.86 -2.47
N PHE A 279 -18.59 -10.08 -1.16
CA PHE A 279 -17.46 -10.64 -0.43
C PHE A 279 -17.12 -12.08 -0.86
N ASP A 280 -18.13 -12.91 -1.12
CA ASP A 280 -17.91 -14.33 -1.39
C ASP A 280 -17.33 -14.55 -2.80
N SER A 281 -17.83 -13.80 -3.79
CA SER A 281 -17.26 -13.76 -5.14
C SER A 281 -15.84 -13.22 -5.13
N PHE A 282 -15.57 -12.13 -4.39
CA PHE A 282 -14.22 -11.58 -4.25
C PHE A 282 -13.22 -12.61 -3.70
N ILE A 283 -13.58 -13.33 -2.63
CA ILE A 283 -12.74 -14.39 -2.06
C ILE A 283 -12.57 -15.55 -3.04
N ALA A 284 -13.65 -15.98 -3.72
CA ALA A 284 -13.58 -17.04 -4.72
C ALA A 284 -12.64 -16.68 -5.88
N THR A 285 -12.72 -15.45 -6.39
CA THR A 285 -11.84 -14.94 -7.45
C THR A 285 -10.38 -14.90 -6.99
N ALA A 286 -10.11 -14.37 -5.80
CA ALA A 286 -8.75 -14.29 -5.27
C ALA A 286 -8.13 -15.68 -5.08
N ILE A 287 -8.87 -16.63 -4.49
CA ILE A 287 -8.42 -18.02 -4.30
C ILE A 287 -8.20 -18.70 -5.67
N SER A 288 -9.16 -18.58 -6.59
CA SER A 288 -9.09 -19.18 -7.92
C SER A 288 -7.85 -18.69 -8.68
N ALA A 289 -7.59 -17.38 -8.67
CA ALA A 289 -6.41 -16.79 -9.31
C ALA A 289 -5.10 -17.28 -8.67
N TYR A 290 -5.03 -17.42 -7.35
CA TYR A 290 -3.83 -17.92 -6.68
C TYR A 290 -3.59 -19.40 -6.96
N LYS A 291 -4.65 -20.22 -7.03
CA LYS A 291 -4.60 -21.65 -7.37
C LYS A 291 -4.13 -21.94 -8.79
N GLU A 292 -4.19 -20.95 -9.70
CA GLU A 292 -3.57 -21.11 -11.03
C GLU A 292 -2.02 -21.20 -10.96
N ILE A 293 -1.43 -20.71 -9.87
CA ILE A 293 0.03 -20.60 -9.67
C ILE A 293 0.52 -21.59 -8.61
N PHE A 294 -0.18 -21.70 -7.49
CA PHE A 294 0.25 -22.48 -6.33
C PHE A 294 -0.74 -23.59 -5.99
N ASP A 295 -0.22 -24.71 -5.49
CA ASP A 295 -1.04 -25.78 -4.92
C ASP A 295 -1.40 -25.43 -3.47
N VAL A 296 -2.69 -25.23 -3.20
CA VAL A 296 -3.22 -24.82 -1.89
C VAL A 296 -4.56 -25.48 -1.62
N ASP A 297 -4.85 -25.74 -0.35
CA ASP A 297 -6.15 -26.25 0.07
C ASP A 297 -7.15 -25.09 0.23
N GLU A 298 -8.09 -25.00 -0.72
CA GLU A 298 -9.16 -24.00 -0.69
C GLU A 298 -10.05 -24.13 0.55
N SER A 299 -10.29 -25.35 1.05
CA SER A 299 -11.09 -25.56 2.25
C SER A 299 -10.39 -25.00 3.48
N GLN A 300 -9.07 -25.16 3.57
CA GLN A 300 -8.24 -24.62 4.64
C GLN A 300 -8.18 -23.09 4.59
N LEU A 301 -8.01 -22.50 3.40
CA LEU A 301 -8.07 -21.06 3.19
C LEU A 301 -9.43 -20.49 3.59
N ARG A 302 -10.53 -21.09 3.12
CA ARG A 302 -11.89 -20.67 3.49
C ARG A 302 -12.14 -20.83 4.98
N SER A 303 -11.69 -21.92 5.60
CA SER A 303 -11.82 -22.09 7.04
C SER A 303 -11.16 -20.95 7.82
N PHE A 304 -9.98 -20.48 7.39
CA PHE A 304 -9.33 -19.33 8.01
C PHE A 304 -10.08 -18.01 7.72
N ILE A 305 -10.48 -17.78 6.46
CA ILE A 305 -11.12 -16.54 6.01
C ILE A 305 -12.49 -16.33 6.66
N TYR A 306 -13.28 -17.39 6.79
CA TYR A 306 -14.65 -17.33 7.29
C TYR A 306 -14.77 -17.55 8.80
N ASP A 307 -13.65 -17.72 9.50
CA ASP A 307 -13.62 -17.77 10.97
C ASP A 307 -14.23 -16.49 11.56
N THR A 308 -15.20 -16.67 12.47
CA THR A 308 -16.01 -15.57 13.03
C THR A 308 -15.34 -14.85 14.19
N ASP A 309 -14.22 -15.37 14.70
CA ASP A 309 -13.39 -14.66 15.65
C ASP A 309 -12.47 -13.67 14.90
N LYS A 310 -13.06 -12.55 14.48
CA LYS A 310 -12.45 -11.41 13.77
C LYS A 310 -11.98 -11.65 12.33
N ASN A 311 -11.59 -12.86 11.92
CA ASN A 311 -11.00 -13.08 10.59
C ASN A 311 -11.93 -12.63 9.46
N ARG A 312 -13.19 -13.10 9.47
CA ARG A 312 -14.19 -12.74 8.47
C ARG A 312 -14.50 -11.25 8.46
N SER A 313 -14.68 -10.64 9.63
CA SER A 313 -15.03 -9.21 9.72
C SER A 313 -13.90 -8.31 9.25
N VAL A 314 -12.63 -8.67 9.53
CA VAL A 314 -11.45 -7.97 9.01
C VAL A 314 -11.37 -8.09 7.49
N LEU A 315 -11.55 -9.28 6.95
CA LEU A 315 -11.50 -9.52 5.50
C LEU A 315 -12.67 -8.86 4.75
N GLN A 316 -13.83 -8.72 5.39
CA GLN A 316 -14.95 -7.94 4.85
C GLN A 316 -14.64 -6.44 4.77
N VAL A 317 -13.94 -5.87 5.76
CA VAL A 317 -13.47 -4.47 5.69
C VAL A 317 -12.45 -4.31 4.56
N ILE A 318 -11.52 -5.27 4.40
CA ILE A 318 -10.56 -5.28 3.29
C ILE A 318 -11.31 -5.33 1.94
N PHE A 319 -12.29 -6.22 1.79
CA PHE A 319 -13.14 -6.28 0.61
C PHE A 319 -13.86 -4.94 0.34
N GLY A 320 -14.51 -4.35 1.35
CA GLY A 320 -15.20 -3.06 1.19
C GLY A 320 -14.28 -1.95 0.70
N LYS A 321 -13.05 -1.87 1.25
CA LYS A 321 -12.01 -0.93 0.80
C LYS A 321 -11.52 -1.24 -0.63
N ALA A 322 -11.27 -2.52 -0.95
CA ALA A 322 -10.71 -2.95 -2.23
C ALA A 322 -11.70 -2.81 -3.39
N ALA A 323 -12.97 -3.16 -3.17
CA ALA A 323 -14.05 -3.12 -4.15
C ALA A 323 -14.81 -1.78 -4.15
N ASN A 324 -14.42 -0.83 -3.29
CA ASN A 324 -15.14 0.42 -3.05
C ASN A 324 -16.64 0.19 -2.73
N VAL A 325 -16.92 -0.88 -1.97
CA VAL A 325 -18.25 -1.24 -1.49
C VAL A 325 -18.41 -0.66 -0.08
N PRO A 326 -19.39 0.23 0.16
CA PRO A 326 -19.60 0.82 1.47
C PRO A 326 -19.88 -0.26 2.52
N ILE A 327 -19.26 -0.10 3.69
CA ILE A 327 -19.66 -0.87 4.87
C ILE A 327 -21.08 -0.44 5.24
N PRO A 328 -22.03 -1.38 5.43
CA PRO A 328 -23.38 -1.03 5.85
C PRO A 328 -23.35 -0.17 7.12
N ALA A 329 -23.93 1.03 7.04
CA ALA A 329 -23.95 1.96 8.16
C ALA A 329 -24.80 1.40 9.31
N LEU A 330 -24.39 1.68 10.56
CA LEU A 330 -25.27 1.48 11.70
C LEU A 330 -26.42 2.49 11.56
N VAL A 331 -27.66 2.00 11.48
CA VAL A 331 -28.82 2.88 11.65
C VAL A 331 -28.92 3.24 13.13
N VAL A 332 -28.30 4.35 13.53
CA VAL A 332 -28.43 4.85 14.90
C VAL A 332 -29.81 5.49 15.04
N ALA A 333 -30.65 4.93 15.90
CA ALA A 333 -32.02 5.44 16.14
C ALA A 333 -32.05 6.82 16.83
N LYS A 334 -30.92 7.26 17.40
CA LYS A 334 -30.73 8.53 18.10
C LYS A 334 -29.39 9.15 17.73
N ASP A 335 -29.26 10.47 17.82
CA ASP A 335 -27.95 11.11 17.75
C ASP A 335 -27.06 10.60 18.90
N LEU A 336 -25.77 10.41 18.65
CA LEU A 336 -24.81 10.02 19.68
C LEU A 336 -24.59 11.17 20.67
N THR A 337 -24.52 10.84 21.96
CA THR A 337 -24.07 11.74 23.01
C THR A 337 -22.58 12.03 22.88
N GLN A 338 -22.11 13.12 23.50
CA GLN A 338 -20.67 13.46 23.51
C GLN A 338 -19.80 12.33 24.09
N GLN A 339 -20.28 11.67 25.14
CA GLN A 339 -19.61 10.52 25.74
C GLN A 339 -19.54 9.32 24.79
N GLU A 340 -20.64 9.00 24.10
CA GLU A 340 -20.66 7.92 23.09
C GLU A 340 -19.71 8.24 21.91
N ILE A 341 -19.61 9.51 21.50
CA ILE A 341 -18.66 9.94 20.46
C ILE A 341 -17.20 9.72 20.91
N GLU A 342 -16.86 10.14 22.13
CA GLU A 342 -15.51 9.99 22.70
C GLU A 342 -15.12 8.53 22.91
N GLU A 343 -16.07 7.67 23.27
CA GLU A 343 -15.83 6.23 23.36
C GLU A 343 -15.62 5.61 21.98
N PHE A 344 -16.56 5.85 21.05
CA PHE A 344 -16.57 5.16 19.77
C PHE A 344 -15.47 5.63 18.81
N CYS A 345 -14.95 6.86 18.94
CA CYS A 345 -13.89 7.38 18.06
C CYS A 345 -12.56 6.62 18.20
N THR A 346 -12.37 5.85 19.28
CA THR A 346 -11.20 4.99 19.49
C THR A 346 -11.37 3.56 18.95
N SER A 347 -12.52 3.27 18.32
CA SER A 347 -12.82 1.94 17.78
C SER A 347 -11.85 1.54 16.67
N ASP A 348 -11.66 0.24 16.50
CA ASP A 348 -10.76 -0.29 15.49
C ASP A 348 -11.40 -0.34 14.10
N ALA A 349 -10.96 0.51 13.19
CA ALA A 349 -11.47 0.60 11.82
C ALA A 349 -11.15 -0.64 10.95
N THR A 350 -10.31 -1.56 11.43
CA THR A 350 -9.87 -2.72 10.65
C THR A 350 -10.82 -3.91 10.73
N GLU A 351 -11.86 -3.85 11.55
CA GLU A 351 -12.96 -4.83 11.60
C GLU A 351 -14.34 -4.19 11.47
N LEU A 352 -15.34 -5.00 11.11
CA LEU A 352 -16.68 -4.51 10.79
C LEU A 352 -17.34 -3.73 11.94
N GLU A 353 -17.25 -4.24 13.18
CA GLU A 353 -17.86 -3.59 14.35
C GLU A 353 -17.27 -2.19 14.59
N GLY A 354 -15.94 -2.10 14.64
CA GLY A 354 -15.29 -0.82 14.89
C GLY A 354 -15.45 0.17 13.73
N ALA A 355 -15.37 -0.29 12.49
CA ALA A 355 -15.67 0.54 11.32
C ALA A 355 -17.12 1.09 11.34
N THR A 356 -18.08 0.26 11.76
CA THR A 356 -19.49 0.65 11.88
C THR A 356 -19.70 1.69 12.99
N LYS A 357 -19.03 1.54 14.14
CA LYS A 357 -19.05 2.55 15.23
C LYS A 357 -18.44 3.88 14.77
N LEU A 358 -17.33 3.85 14.05
CA LEU A 358 -16.70 5.06 13.51
C LEU A 358 -17.58 5.77 12.47
N ASP A 359 -18.32 5.03 11.64
CA ASP A 359 -19.26 5.65 10.70
C ASP A 359 -20.42 6.36 11.41
N ALA A 360 -20.91 5.80 12.51
CA ALA A 360 -21.91 6.44 13.38
C ALA A 360 -21.37 7.72 14.04
N VAL A 361 -20.11 7.70 14.51
CA VAL A 361 -19.40 8.89 15.02
C VAL A 361 -19.30 9.95 13.93
N SER A 362 -18.81 9.57 12.75
CA SER A 362 -18.66 10.45 11.61
C SER A 362 -19.97 11.11 11.22
N THR A 363 -21.07 10.36 11.16
CA THR A 363 -22.41 10.90 10.88
C THR A 363 -22.83 11.97 11.88
N SER A 364 -22.59 11.71 13.18
CA SER A 364 -22.89 12.66 14.26
C SER A 364 -22.02 13.93 14.15
N LEU A 365 -20.72 13.78 13.91
CA LEU A 365 -19.78 14.89 13.74
C LEU A 365 -20.07 15.74 12.50
N LYS A 366 -20.50 15.13 11.38
CA LYS A 366 -20.93 15.88 10.18
C LYS A 366 -22.09 16.83 10.49
N LYS A 367 -23.06 16.37 11.27
CA LYS A 367 -24.19 17.21 11.71
C LYS A 367 -23.72 18.36 12.58
N LEU A 368 -22.86 18.10 13.56
CA LEU A 368 -22.29 19.12 14.44
C LEU A 368 -21.46 20.15 13.66
N ALA A 369 -20.67 19.72 12.67
CA ALA A 369 -19.86 20.60 11.83
C ALA A 369 -20.71 21.58 11.00
N LYS A 370 -21.85 21.12 10.45
CA LYS A 370 -22.82 21.99 9.76
C LYS A 370 -23.40 23.05 10.70
N ILE A 371 -23.72 22.67 11.94
CA ILE A 371 -24.26 23.60 12.94
C ILE A 371 -23.20 24.61 13.37
N GLN A 372 -22.00 24.16 13.73
CA GLN A 372 -20.91 25.02 14.22
C GLN A 372 -20.45 26.03 13.15
N SER A 373 -20.47 25.64 11.88
CA SER A 373 -20.16 26.53 10.76
C SER A 373 -21.28 27.54 10.43
N ASN A 374 -22.40 27.52 11.17
CA ASN A 374 -23.62 28.27 10.86
C ASN A 374 -24.07 28.07 9.41
N TYR A 375 -23.89 26.85 8.89
CA TYR A 375 -24.17 26.49 7.51
C TYR A 375 -23.46 27.40 6.49
N LYS A 376 -22.20 27.77 6.74
CA LYS A 376 -21.35 28.48 5.77
C LYS A 376 -20.13 27.64 5.39
N CYS A 377 -19.67 27.79 4.15
CA CYS A 377 -18.42 27.21 3.67
C CYS A 377 -17.25 27.85 4.44
N VAL A 378 -16.24 27.06 4.84
CA VAL A 378 -15.02 27.64 5.46
C VAL A 378 -14.27 28.56 4.50
N LEU A 379 -14.46 28.36 3.18
CA LEU A 379 -13.83 29.14 2.12
C LEU A 379 -14.77 30.21 1.53
N ASP A 380 -15.90 30.50 2.20
CA ASP A 380 -16.92 31.45 1.71
C ASP A 380 -16.34 32.80 1.26
N GLU A 381 -15.53 33.41 2.13
CA GLU A 381 -14.95 34.73 1.90
C GLU A 381 -13.90 34.73 0.78
N CYS A 382 -13.18 33.62 0.61
CA CYS A 382 -12.08 33.52 -0.35
C CYS A 382 -12.55 33.07 -1.74
N GLU A 383 -13.53 32.17 -1.80
CA GLU A 383 -14.01 31.56 -3.05
C GLU A 383 -15.32 32.21 -3.54
N ILE A 384 -15.90 33.15 -2.78
CA ILE A 384 -17.15 33.84 -3.10
C ILE A 384 -18.26 32.81 -3.40
N CYS A 385 -18.52 31.96 -2.41
CA CYS A 385 -19.34 30.77 -2.60
C CYS A 385 -20.78 31.10 -3.00
N LYS A 386 -21.34 30.25 -3.85
CA LYS A 386 -22.76 30.24 -4.20
C LYS A 386 -23.44 29.06 -3.53
N TYR A 387 -24.52 29.34 -2.81
CA TYR A 387 -25.29 28.32 -2.09
C TYR A 387 -26.64 28.06 -2.75
N PHE A 388 -27.19 26.89 -2.49
CA PHE A 388 -28.61 26.61 -2.63
C PHE A 388 -29.16 26.14 -1.29
N THR A 389 -30.46 26.33 -1.09
CA THR A 389 -31.14 25.97 0.15
C THR A 389 -31.49 24.48 0.14
N ALA A 390 -31.05 23.75 1.15
CA ALA A 390 -31.37 22.34 1.35
C ALA A 390 -32.84 22.19 1.79
N LYS A 391 -33.59 21.32 1.12
CA LYS A 391 -35.00 21.03 1.42
C LYS A 391 -35.21 20.51 2.84
N GLU A 392 -34.24 19.75 3.35
CA GLU A 392 -34.31 19.06 4.65
C GLU A 392 -34.41 20.00 5.86
N ASN A 393 -33.79 21.18 5.81
CA ASN A 393 -33.66 22.06 6.98
C ASN A 393 -33.78 23.56 6.67
N GLY A 394 -33.94 23.94 5.38
CA GLY A 394 -34.03 25.34 4.97
C GLY A 394 -32.72 26.13 5.12
N LYS A 395 -31.58 25.46 5.31
CA LYS A 395 -30.25 26.07 5.42
C LYS A 395 -29.46 25.89 4.13
N ASN A 396 -28.28 26.52 4.03
CA ASN A 396 -27.38 26.27 2.90
C ASN A 396 -26.99 24.79 2.85
N TYR A 397 -27.03 24.20 1.65
CA TYR A 397 -26.50 22.87 1.44
C TYR A 397 -24.97 22.88 1.51
N LEU A 398 -24.43 21.97 2.31
CA LEU A 398 -23.00 21.80 2.54
C LEU A 398 -22.63 20.32 2.56
N GLU A 399 -21.43 20.06 2.07
CA GLU A 399 -20.73 18.78 2.16
C GLU A 399 -19.67 18.91 3.25
N ILE A 400 -19.51 17.86 4.06
CA ILE A 400 -18.49 17.85 5.12
C ILE A 400 -17.31 17.04 4.65
N HIS A 401 -16.15 17.68 4.69
CA HIS A 401 -14.88 17.15 4.25
C HIS A 401 -13.96 16.87 5.46
N HIS A 402 -13.32 15.71 5.47
CA HIS A 402 -12.26 15.39 6.43
C HIS A 402 -10.96 16.05 5.99
N PHE A 403 -10.43 16.99 6.76
CA PHE A 403 -9.24 17.73 6.34
C PHE A 403 -7.97 16.86 6.36
N ILE A 404 -7.79 16.09 7.43
CA ILE A 404 -6.91 14.92 7.48
C ILE A 404 -7.74 13.75 6.92
N PRO A 405 -7.40 13.19 5.73
CA PRO A 405 -8.18 12.12 5.11
C PRO A 405 -8.16 10.83 5.94
N ARG A 406 -9.28 10.09 5.93
CA ARG A 406 -9.47 8.92 6.80
C ARG A 406 -8.56 7.75 6.49
N GLU A 407 -8.17 7.57 5.23
CA GLU A 407 -7.14 6.63 4.81
C GLU A 407 -5.79 6.78 5.55
N PHE A 408 -5.48 7.97 6.09
CA PHE A 408 -4.25 8.25 6.83
C PHE A 408 -4.45 8.34 8.34
N ALA A 409 -5.63 7.95 8.86
CA ALA A 409 -5.93 7.99 10.29
C ALA A 409 -4.87 7.31 11.15
N ASN A 410 -4.32 6.19 10.66
CA ASN A 410 -3.35 5.39 11.37
C ASN A 410 -1.92 5.99 11.38
N ASP A 411 -1.72 7.18 10.80
CA ASP A 411 -0.49 7.98 10.96
C ASP A 411 -0.51 8.85 12.22
N PHE A 412 -1.65 8.94 12.90
CA PHE A 412 -1.83 9.69 14.14
C PHE A 412 -2.00 8.75 15.34
N ASP A 413 -1.58 9.23 16.50
CA ASP A 413 -1.65 8.47 17.76
C ASP A 413 -2.94 8.78 18.54
N TYR A 414 -3.73 9.73 18.04
CA TYR A 414 -5.03 10.13 18.54
C TYR A 414 -6.07 10.03 17.42
N PRO A 415 -7.36 9.77 17.75
CA PRO A 415 -8.42 9.70 16.76
C PRO A 415 -8.55 10.98 15.93
N ILE A 416 -8.63 10.82 14.60
CA ILE A 416 -8.89 11.95 13.68
C ILE A 416 -10.38 12.30 13.55
N GLU A 417 -11.25 11.48 14.14
CA GLU A 417 -12.70 11.66 14.23
C GLU A 417 -13.03 12.70 15.31
N VAL A 418 -12.57 13.93 15.09
CA VAL A 418 -12.76 15.10 15.95
C VAL A 418 -13.35 16.25 15.13
N LEU A 419 -14.17 17.09 15.76
CA LEU A 419 -14.91 18.15 15.06
C LEU A 419 -13.98 19.15 14.35
N GLU A 420 -12.78 19.37 14.88
CA GLU A 420 -11.75 20.24 14.31
C GLU A 420 -11.23 19.76 12.94
N ASN A 421 -11.32 18.45 12.68
CA ASN A 421 -10.96 17.83 11.41
C ASN A 421 -12.09 17.89 10.36
N TYR A 422 -13.30 18.32 10.76
CA TYR A 422 -14.49 18.33 9.92
C TYR A 422 -14.73 19.73 9.36
N VAL A 423 -14.56 19.86 8.05
CA VAL A 423 -14.64 21.14 7.35
C VAL A 423 -15.90 21.20 6.51
N ALA A 424 -16.73 22.20 6.81
CA ALA A 424 -17.91 22.51 6.01
C ALA A 424 -17.53 23.20 4.70
N LEU A 425 -17.87 22.58 3.56
CA LEU A 425 -17.61 23.10 2.23
C LEU A 425 -18.91 23.16 1.41
N CYS A 426 -19.03 24.17 0.54
CA CYS A 426 -20.05 24.11 -0.50
C CYS A 426 -19.64 23.04 -1.54
N PRO A 427 -20.58 22.51 -2.35
CA PRO A 427 -20.26 21.47 -3.33
C PRO A 427 -19.18 21.87 -4.34
N ASN A 428 -19.08 23.15 -4.69
CA ASN A 428 -18.04 23.64 -5.57
C ASN A 428 -16.65 23.54 -4.93
N CYS A 429 -16.49 24.09 -3.72
CA CYS A 429 -15.22 24.01 -2.98
C CYS A 429 -14.84 22.55 -2.65
N HIS A 430 -15.80 21.71 -2.29
CA HIS A 430 -15.51 20.31 -1.99
C HIS A 430 -15.00 19.55 -3.21
N ARG A 431 -15.57 19.78 -4.41
CA ARG A 431 -15.01 19.19 -5.64
C ARG A 431 -13.68 19.82 -6.02
N LYS A 432 -13.53 21.13 -5.89
CA LYS A 432 -12.33 21.88 -6.26
C LYS A 432 -11.10 21.42 -5.48
N ILE A 433 -11.22 21.19 -4.16
CA ILE A 433 -10.08 20.72 -3.34
C ILE A 433 -9.57 19.33 -3.77
N HIS A 434 -10.42 18.50 -4.37
CA HIS A 434 -10.08 17.15 -4.84
C HIS A 434 -9.65 17.08 -6.31
N LEU A 435 -10.21 17.93 -7.17
CA LEU A 435 -10.15 17.74 -8.63
C LEU A 435 -9.49 18.89 -9.41
N ALA A 436 -9.30 20.06 -8.80
CA ALA A 436 -8.71 21.19 -9.50
C ALA A 436 -7.21 21.00 -9.77
N VAL A 437 -6.58 21.94 -10.47
CA VAL A 437 -5.13 21.97 -10.61
C VAL A 437 -4.46 22.26 -9.26
N ASP A 438 -3.24 21.77 -9.06
CA ASP A 438 -2.55 21.84 -7.78
C ASP A 438 -2.36 23.27 -7.26
N SER A 439 -2.12 24.25 -8.14
CA SER A 439 -2.03 25.66 -7.73
C SER A 439 -3.30 26.17 -7.05
N GLU A 440 -4.48 25.75 -7.53
CA GLU A 440 -5.76 26.11 -6.92
C GLU A 440 -6.01 25.33 -5.62
N ARG A 441 -5.69 24.03 -5.62
CA ARG A 441 -5.86 23.16 -4.44
C ARG A 441 -4.95 23.60 -3.29
N LYS A 442 -3.68 23.93 -3.57
CA LYS A 442 -2.72 24.47 -2.60
C LYS A 442 -3.27 25.69 -1.90
N HIS A 443 -3.80 26.65 -2.66
CA HIS A 443 -4.37 27.87 -2.09
C HIS A 443 -5.46 27.56 -1.05
N MET A 444 -6.39 26.67 -1.38
CA MET A 444 -7.47 26.27 -0.48
C MET A 444 -6.96 25.53 0.76
N ILE A 445 -6.03 24.57 0.59
CA ILE A 445 -5.45 23.80 1.69
C ILE A 445 -4.69 24.71 2.65
N ASN A 446 -3.95 25.70 2.15
CA ASN A 446 -3.21 26.65 2.98
C ASN A 446 -4.14 27.46 3.88
N ILE A 447 -5.28 27.91 3.33
CA ILE A 447 -6.28 28.64 4.11
C ILE A 447 -6.86 27.75 5.21
N ILE A 448 -7.29 26.55 4.86
CA ILE A 448 -7.87 25.61 5.84
C ILE A 448 -6.82 25.23 6.89
N PHE A 449 -5.58 24.97 6.50
CA PHE A 449 -4.48 24.67 7.41
C PHE A 449 -4.27 25.79 8.42
N ASN A 450 -4.19 27.04 7.97
CA ASN A 450 -4.03 28.19 8.85
C ASN A 450 -5.19 28.33 9.85
N LEU A 451 -6.41 27.98 9.45
CA LEU A 451 -7.59 28.01 10.31
C LEU A 451 -7.67 26.83 11.29
N ARG A 452 -7.01 25.71 11.00
CA ARG A 452 -7.21 24.44 11.72
C ARG A 452 -6.00 23.91 12.49
N GLN A 453 -4.77 24.27 12.12
CA GLN A 453 -3.55 23.67 12.68
C GLN A 453 -3.50 23.72 14.23
N GLU A 454 -3.82 24.87 14.84
CA GLU A 454 -3.79 25.01 16.30
C GLU A 454 -4.93 24.24 16.98
N LEU A 455 -6.09 24.16 16.33
CA LEU A 455 -7.25 23.44 16.83
C LEU A 455 -7.00 21.92 16.80
N LEU A 456 -6.41 21.43 15.71
CA LEU A 456 -5.97 20.04 15.56
C LEU A 456 -4.87 19.70 16.56
N ALA A 457 -3.87 20.57 16.74
CA ALA A 457 -2.79 20.35 17.71
C ALA A 457 -3.31 20.23 19.15
N LYS A 458 -4.36 20.99 19.53
CA LYS A 458 -5.04 20.84 20.84
C LYS A 458 -5.71 19.48 21.05
N LYS A 459 -5.99 18.75 19.96
CA LYS A 459 -6.49 17.37 19.97
C LYS A 459 -5.38 16.32 19.84
N GLY A 460 -4.10 16.72 19.88
CA GLY A 460 -2.96 15.84 19.68
C GLY A 460 -2.65 15.53 18.21
N LEU A 461 -3.35 16.17 17.27
CA LEU A 461 -3.18 15.97 15.82
C LEU A 461 -2.22 17.03 15.28
N VAL A 462 -0.91 16.77 15.43
CA VAL A 462 0.13 17.62 14.85
C VAL A 462 0.37 17.19 13.40
N ILE A 463 0.14 18.10 12.46
CA ILE A 463 0.31 17.87 11.03
C ILE A 463 1.00 19.08 10.40
N THR A 464 1.88 18.85 9.43
CA THR A 464 2.50 19.93 8.66
C THR A 464 1.79 20.16 7.33
N LEU A 465 2.04 21.31 6.71
CA LEU A 465 1.50 21.60 5.39
C LEU A 465 2.02 20.63 4.31
N GLN A 466 3.28 20.17 4.45
CA GLN A 466 3.86 19.19 3.54
C GLN A 466 3.17 17.82 3.66
N ASP A 467 2.82 17.39 4.88
CA ASP A 467 2.06 16.15 5.09
C ASP A 467 0.71 16.21 4.36
N LEU A 468 0.02 17.35 4.45
CA LEU A 468 -1.22 17.57 3.70
C LEU A 468 -1.00 17.55 2.19
N TYR A 469 0.04 18.19 1.67
CA TYR A 469 0.32 18.10 0.22
C TYR A 469 0.56 16.66 -0.23
N ASN A 470 1.27 15.87 0.58
CA ASN A 470 1.49 14.45 0.31
C ASN A 470 0.16 13.67 0.32
N TYR A 471 -0.67 13.84 1.36
CA TYR A 471 -1.97 13.16 1.48
C TYR A 471 -2.94 13.53 0.35
N TYR A 472 -2.91 14.78 -0.11
CA TYR A 472 -3.74 15.24 -1.22
C TYR A 472 -3.08 15.00 -2.58
N LYS A 473 -1.87 14.46 -2.66
CA LYS A 473 -1.11 14.28 -3.92
C LYS A 473 -1.02 15.59 -4.70
N ILE A 474 -0.41 16.58 -4.06
CA ILE A 474 -0.14 17.89 -4.64
C ILE A 474 1.36 17.96 -4.92
N ASP A 475 1.71 18.15 -6.18
CA ASP A 475 3.09 18.30 -6.62
C ASP A 475 3.59 19.73 -6.36
N GLU A 476 4.92 19.92 -6.30
CA GLU A 476 5.56 21.23 -6.06
C GLU A 476 5.28 22.29 -7.15
#